data_AF-A0A3M3B915-F1
#
_entry.id   AF-A0A3M3B915-F1
#
_cell.length_a   1.000
_cell.length_b   1.000
_cell.length_c   1.000
_cell.angle_alpha   90.00
_cell.angle_beta   90.00
_cell.angle_gamma   90.00
#
_symmetry.space_group_name_H-M   'P 1'
#
loop_
_entity.id
_entity.type
_entity.pdbx_description
1 polymer ?
#
loop_
_entity_poly.entity_id
_entity_poly.type
_entity_poly.pdbx_seq_one_letter_code
_entity_poly.pdbx_strand_id
1 'polypeptide(L)'
;MRNFFKLMAVAVAGSVVAACGGEDFTGTYRLKESGMQGEMVLNIHGDEAELLADFGKGGIKPLGKMRVSVKDQKLFLDDVNGPTRLALKRNVDERSLDCLNCKLLSTKKDDPVWRYDPKGPYNVEQMLKEQARKREEALNAEMEKIGQEALKKGLRDIEASKLALYEGDWVYQRTTKKDYLIIMGVWRKEQVRVWSFDFDSFDSRGKKTPGFEVTDIGLRIGDDSKMHLYTLSADKKILTCQDCAKPERWSKSDPKKELSDRHYAREMAGNP
;
A
#
# COMPACT_ATOMS: atom_id res chain seq x y z
N MET A 1 -64.90 4.82 -65.81
CA MET A 1 -65.66 6.04 -65.44
C MET A 1 -66.34 5.78 -64.09
N ARG A 2 -66.12 6.70 -63.12
CA ARG A 2 -67.03 7.25 -62.08
C ARG A 2 -68.09 6.32 -61.45
N ASN A 3 -68.46 6.33 -60.16
CA ASN A 3 -68.24 7.18 -58.97
C ASN A 3 -68.85 6.40 -57.77
N PHE A 4 -68.20 6.35 -56.60
CA PHE A 4 -68.56 7.01 -55.32
C PHE A 4 -70.01 6.90 -54.80
N PHE A 5 -70.21 6.36 -53.57
CA PHE A 5 -70.71 7.03 -52.32
C PHE A 5 -70.88 5.97 -51.18
N LYS A 6 -70.00 5.95 -50.15
CA LYS A 6 -70.18 6.40 -48.73
C LYS A 6 -71.27 5.65 -47.92
N LEU A 7 -70.89 4.79 -46.97
CA LEU A 7 -70.59 4.99 -45.52
C LEU A 7 -71.80 4.72 -44.60
N MET A 8 -71.65 3.72 -43.71
CA MET A 8 -71.95 3.88 -42.29
C MET A 8 -70.99 3.02 -41.47
N ALA A 9 -70.37 3.65 -40.48
CA ALA A 9 -69.49 3.04 -39.50
C ALA A 9 -70.32 2.44 -38.36
N VAL A 10 -69.93 1.25 -37.90
CA VAL A 10 -70.24 0.78 -36.55
C VAL A 10 -68.89 0.55 -35.88
N ALA A 11 -68.57 1.42 -34.92
CA ALA A 11 -67.44 1.27 -34.03
C ALA A 11 -67.75 0.11 -33.07
N VAL A 12 -66.95 -0.94 -33.12
CA VAL A 12 -66.81 -1.88 -32.00
C VAL A 12 -65.47 -1.59 -31.36
N ALA A 13 -65.55 -0.92 -30.21
CA ALA A 13 -64.44 -0.74 -29.29
C ALA A 13 -64.00 -2.11 -28.77
N GLY A 14 -62.86 -2.58 -29.27
CA GLY A 14 -62.07 -3.63 -28.64
C GLY A 14 -60.76 -3.01 -28.22
N SER A 15 -60.72 -2.39 -27.03
CA SER A 15 -59.48 -1.98 -26.38
C SER A 15 -58.72 -3.25 -25.98
N VAL A 16 -57.79 -3.67 -26.84
CA VAL A 16 -56.71 -4.57 -26.42
C VAL A 16 -55.86 -3.75 -25.46
N VAL A 17 -56.06 -3.97 -24.17
CA VAL A 17 -55.15 -3.50 -23.13
C VAL A 17 -53.83 -4.21 -23.39
N ALA A 18 -52.88 -3.47 -23.97
CA ALA A 18 -51.50 -3.90 -24.07
C ALA A 18 -50.89 -3.88 -22.66
N ALA A 19 -51.05 -4.98 -21.93
CA ALA A 19 -50.21 -5.32 -20.79
C ALA A 19 -48.90 -5.91 -21.34
N CYS A 20 -47.98 -5.05 -21.79
CA CYS A 20 -46.66 -5.45 -22.26
C CYS A 20 -45.60 -4.48 -21.74
N GLY A 21 -44.76 -4.97 -20.82
CA GLY A 21 -43.62 -4.26 -20.26
C GLY A 21 -43.62 -4.30 -18.73
N GLY A 22 -43.38 -5.48 -18.14
CA GLY A 22 -42.97 -5.52 -16.74
C GLY A 22 -41.72 -4.64 -16.59
N GLU A 23 -41.74 -3.69 -15.66
CA GLU A 23 -40.63 -2.78 -15.46
C GLU A 23 -39.40 -3.56 -14.96
N ASP A 24 -38.36 -3.63 -15.78
CA ASP A 24 -37.11 -4.29 -15.43
C ASP A 24 -36.14 -3.30 -14.77
N PHE A 25 -35.85 -3.54 -13.49
CA PHE A 25 -34.89 -2.77 -12.69
C PHE A 25 -33.50 -3.44 -12.65
N THR A 26 -33.32 -4.57 -13.34
CA THR A 26 -32.06 -5.30 -13.42
C THR A 26 -30.92 -4.38 -13.85
N GLY A 27 -29.81 -4.46 -13.13
CA GLY A 27 -28.68 -3.59 -13.37
C GLY A 27 -27.86 -3.36 -12.11
N THR A 28 -26.85 -2.53 -12.23
CA THR A 28 -26.00 -2.15 -11.11
C THR A 28 -26.10 -0.67 -10.89
N TYR A 29 -26.23 -0.28 -9.63
CA TYR A 29 -26.37 1.11 -9.24
C TYR A 29 -25.43 1.44 -8.11
N ARG A 30 -24.82 2.62 -8.18
CA ARG A 30 -23.89 3.13 -7.18
C ARG A 30 -24.48 4.33 -6.46
N LEU A 31 -24.35 4.33 -5.14
CA LEU A 31 -24.62 5.48 -4.30
C LEU A 31 -23.32 5.95 -3.65
N LYS A 32 -23.11 7.26 -3.71
CA LYS A 32 -22.05 7.96 -2.98
C LYS A 32 -22.61 9.21 -2.35
N GLU A 33 -22.62 9.25 -1.03
CA GLU A 33 -23.02 10.42 -0.27
C GLU A 33 -21.82 11.13 0.36
N SER A 34 -21.95 12.44 0.57
CA SER A 34 -20.96 13.23 1.29
C SER A 34 -20.83 12.72 2.71
N GLY A 35 -19.64 12.25 3.08
CA GLY A 35 -19.35 11.66 4.40
C GLY A 35 -19.19 10.13 4.40
N MET A 36 -19.50 9.44 3.30
CA MET A 36 -19.22 8.00 3.19
C MET A 36 -17.76 7.75 2.79
N GLN A 37 -17.11 6.80 3.48
CA GLN A 37 -15.73 6.38 3.17
C GLN A 37 -15.61 5.50 1.91
N GLY A 38 -16.73 4.99 1.41
CA GLY A 38 -16.82 4.15 0.22
C GLY A 38 -18.13 4.37 -0.53
N GLU A 39 -18.30 3.65 -1.63
CA GLU A 39 -19.51 3.68 -2.44
C GLU A 39 -20.36 2.45 -2.11
N MET A 40 -21.67 2.64 -1.97
CA MET A 40 -22.58 1.50 -1.93
C MET A 40 -22.90 1.08 -3.36
N VAL A 41 -22.91 -0.23 -3.60
CA VAL A 41 -23.20 -0.82 -4.89
C VAL A 41 -24.35 -1.80 -4.71
N LEU A 42 -25.39 -1.60 -5.50
CA LEU A 42 -26.59 -2.43 -5.54
C LEU A 42 -26.63 -3.16 -6.88
N ASN A 43 -26.48 -4.47 -6.86
CA ASN A 43 -26.68 -5.34 -8.02
C ASN A 43 -28.09 -5.90 -7.96
N ILE A 44 -28.94 -5.59 -8.92
CA ILE A 44 -30.30 -6.14 -9.04
C ILE A 44 -30.30 -7.19 -10.15
N HIS A 45 -30.81 -8.38 -9.83
CA HIS A 45 -30.91 -9.51 -10.74
C HIS A 45 -32.29 -10.17 -10.60
N GLY A 46 -33.27 -9.67 -11.35
CA GLY A 46 -34.64 -10.16 -11.30
C GLY A 46 -35.31 -9.89 -9.95
N ASP A 47 -35.66 -10.96 -9.22
CA ASP A 47 -36.34 -10.93 -7.92
C ASP A 47 -35.39 -10.91 -6.71
N GLU A 48 -34.08 -10.81 -6.95
CA GLU A 48 -33.06 -10.71 -5.92
C GLU A 48 -32.09 -9.55 -6.19
N ALA A 49 -31.46 -9.05 -5.12
CA ALA A 49 -30.39 -8.06 -5.21
C ALA A 49 -29.32 -8.24 -4.14
N GLU A 50 -28.09 -7.83 -4.46
CA GLU A 50 -26.96 -7.82 -3.55
C GLU A 50 -26.50 -6.39 -3.27
N LEU A 51 -26.32 -6.07 -2.00
CA LEU A 51 -25.77 -4.80 -1.54
C LEU A 51 -24.35 -5.01 -1.02
N LEU A 52 -23.41 -4.21 -1.52
CA LEU A 52 -22.01 -4.22 -1.07
C LEU A 52 -21.48 -2.80 -0.91
N ALA A 53 -20.44 -2.65 -0.08
CA ALA A 53 -19.64 -1.44 0.02
C ALA A 53 -18.31 -1.63 -0.70
N ASP A 54 -17.94 -0.67 -1.54
CA ASP A 54 -16.68 -0.59 -2.25
C ASP A 54 -15.83 0.54 -1.64
N PHE A 55 -14.77 0.18 -0.92
CA PHE A 55 -13.84 1.10 -0.29
C PHE A 55 -12.59 1.36 -1.15
N GLY A 56 -12.63 1.02 -2.45
CA GLY A 56 -11.50 1.15 -3.37
C GLY A 56 -10.31 0.32 -2.89
N LYS A 57 -9.23 0.99 -2.44
CA LYS A 57 -8.04 0.30 -1.88
C LYS A 57 -8.35 -0.50 -0.62
N GLY A 58 -9.38 -0.13 0.13
CA GLY A 58 -9.84 -0.89 1.30
C GLY A 58 -10.52 -2.22 0.95
N GLY A 59 -10.82 -2.43 -0.34
CA GLY A 59 -11.50 -3.62 -0.83
C GLY A 59 -13.02 -3.50 -0.78
N ILE A 60 -13.69 -4.59 -1.14
CA ILE A 60 -15.14 -4.71 -1.09
C ILE A 60 -15.60 -5.44 0.17
N LYS A 61 -16.80 -5.09 0.64
CA LYS A 61 -17.48 -5.75 1.76
C LYS A 61 -18.95 -6.02 1.38
N PRO A 62 -19.39 -7.29 1.39
CA PRO A 62 -20.81 -7.59 1.22
C PRO A 62 -21.58 -7.05 2.44
N LEU A 63 -22.70 -6.38 2.20
CA LEU A 63 -23.56 -5.81 3.24
C LEU A 63 -24.81 -6.65 3.45
N GLY A 64 -25.41 -7.20 2.39
CA GLY A 64 -26.58 -8.05 2.52
C GLY A 64 -27.20 -8.47 1.19
N LYS A 65 -28.18 -9.37 1.27
CA LYS A 65 -29.04 -9.78 0.16
C LYS A 65 -30.45 -9.23 0.38
N MET A 66 -31.10 -8.82 -0.69
CA MET A 66 -32.41 -8.19 -0.68
C MET A 66 -33.34 -8.95 -1.62
N ARG A 67 -34.61 -9.09 -1.25
CA ARG A 67 -35.67 -9.52 -2.15
C ARG A 67 -36.19 -8.32 -2.91
N VAL A 68 -36.35 -8.48 -4.22
CA VAL A 68 -36.83 -7.44 -5.12
C VAL A 68 -38.31 -7.68 -5.40
N SER A 69 -39.13 -6.65 -5.19
CA SER A 69 -40.51 -6.63 -5.67
C SER A 69 -40.83 -5.30 -6.35
N VAL A 70 -41.62 -5.34 -7.41
CA VAL A 70 -42.01 -4.15 -8.18
C VAL A 70 -43.51 -3.94 -8.05
N LYS A 71 -43.92 -2.77 -7.58
CA LYS A 71 -45.34 -2.39 -7.46
C LYS A 71 -45.50 -0.89 -7.65
N ASP A 72 -46.53 -0.48 -8.39
CA ASP A 72 -46.88 0.94 -8.62
C ASP A 72 -45.69 1.79 -9.10
N GLN A 73 -44.90 1.25 -10.05
CA GLN A 73 -43.68 1.87 -10.61
C GLN A 73 -42.54 2.12 -9.61
N LYS A 74 -42.55 1.37 -8.51
CA LYS A 74 -41.53 1.44 -7.46
C LYS A 74 -40.90 0.06 -7.26
N LEU A 75 -39.59 0.10 -7.12
CA LEU A 75 -38.77 -1.01 -6.68
C LEU A 75 -38.76 -1.04 -5.16
N PHE A 76 -39.10 -2.19 -4.58
CA PHE A 76 -38.97 -2.46 -3.16
C PHE A 76 -37.86 -3.49 -2.95
N LEU A 77 -36.98 -3.20 -2.00
CA LEU A 77 -35.90 -4.08 -1.58
C LEU A 77 -36.13 -4.43 -0.12
N ASP A 78 -36.43 -5.70 0.16
CA ASP A 78 -36.64 -6.21 1.51
C ASP A 78 -35.42 -7.02 1.93
N ASP A 79 -34.75 -6.64 3.03
CA ASP A 79 -33.59 -7.37 3.55
C ASP A 79 -33.99 -8.80 3.93
N VAL A 80 -33.26 -9.78 3.39
CA VAL A 80 -33.52 -11.19 3.66
C VAL A 80 -33.29 -11.53 5.14
N ASN A 81 -32.38 -10.83 5.80
CA ASN A 81 -31.94 -11.11 7.17
C ASN A 81 -32.38 -10.07 8.19
N GLY A 82 -33.22 -9.10 7.79
CA GLY A 82 -33.55 -7.96 8.64
C GLY A 82 -34.91 -7.34 8.32
N PRO A 83 -35.38 -6.40 9.16
CA PRO A 83 -36.65 -5.70 8.92
C PRO A 83 -36.51 -4.54 7.93
N THR A 84 -35.32 -4.31 7.38
CA THR A 84 -35.01 -3.16 6.54
C THR A 84 -35.74 -3.29 5.20
N ARG A 85 -36.49 -2.25 4.83
CA ARG A 85 -37.12 -2.13 3.51
C ARG A 85 -36.74 -0.81 2.86
N LEU A 86 -36.25 -0.87 1.64
CA LEU A 86 -35.99 0.30 0.80
C LEU A 86 -37.06 0.38 -0.29
N ALA A 87 -37.45 1.61 -0.63
CA ALA A 87 -38.35 1.89 -1.74
C ALA A 87 -37.65 2.88 -2.68
N LEU A 88 -37.45 2.48 -3.92
CA LEU A 88 -36.71 3.23 -4.92
C LEU A 88 -37.59 3.45 -6.15
N LYS A 89 -37.48 4.61 -6.79
CA LYS A 89 -38.22 4.95 -8.01
C LYS A 89 -37.26 5.11 -9.18
N ARG A 90 -37.55 4.50 -10.33
CA ARG A 90 -36.77 4.72 -11.56
C ARG A 90 -37.01 6.12 -12.11
N ASN A 91 -35.95 6.75 -12.58
CA ASN A 91 -35.98 7.98 -13.37
C ASN A 91 -34.78 7.97 -14.34
N VAL A 92 -34.60 9.06 -15.09
CA VAL A 92 -33.40 9.33 -15.88
C VAL A 92 -32.66 10.54 -15.30
N ASP A 93 -31.33 10.49 -15.31
CA ASP A 93 -30.48 11.59 -14.87
C ASP A 93 -30.33 12.69 -15.94
N GLU A 94 -29.56 13.74 -15.65
CA GLU A 94 -29.31 14.87 -16.57
C GLU A 94 -28.66 14.46 -17.90
N ARG A 95 -28.16 13.22 -18.01
CA ARG A 95 -27.52 12.65 -19.20
C ARG A 95 -28.40 11.59 -19.86
N SER A 96 -29.66 11.49 -19.48
CA SER A 96 -30.62 10.49 -19.95
C SER A 96 -30.22 9.04 -19.62
N LEU A 97 -29.41 8.82 -18.58
CA LEU A 97 -29.07 7.48 -18.10
C LEU A 97 -30.05 7.06 -17.00
N ASP A 98 -30.35 5.77 -16.94
CA ASP A 98 -31.20 5.21 -15.88
C ASP A 98 -30.62 5.52 -14.48
N CYS A 99 -31.50 5.81 -13.55
CA CYS A 99 -31.15 6.07 -12.16
C CYS A 99 -32.26 5.58 -11.23
N LEU A 100 -31.93 5.41 -9.95
CA LEU A 100 -32.94 5.26 -8.91
C LEU A 100 -32.93 6.50 -8.01
N ASN A 101 -34.12 7.03 -7.73
CA ASN A 101 -34.38 8.24 -6.94
C ASN A 101 -33.76 9.55 -7.48
N CYS A 102 -33.18 9.59 -8.69
CA CYS A 102 -32.76 10.87 -9.27
C CYS A 102 -33.95 11.73 -9.71
N LYS A 103 -33.77 13.05 -9.75
CA LYS A 103 -34.85 14.03 -9.97
C LYS A 103 -35.14 14.29 -11.45
N LEU A 104 -36.41 14.14 -11.82
CA LEU A 104 -37.12 15.13 -12.65
C LEU A 104 -37.90 16.06 -11.69
N LEU A 105 -37.30 17.21 -11.37
CA LEU A 105 -37.88 18.41 -10.73
C LEU A 105 -38.69 18.32 -9.41
N SER A 106 -39.11 17.15 -8.88
CA SER A 106 -40.12 17.12 -7.78
C SER A 106 -39.98 16.08 -6.66
N THR A 107 -38.87 15.35 -6.50
CA THR A 107 -38.65 14.53 -5.28
C THR A 107 -38.10 15.39 -4.12
N LYS A 108 -38.20 14.95 -2.86
CA LYS A 108 -37.64 15.72 -1.74
C LYS A 108 -36.11 15.79 -1.85
N LYS A 109 -35.45 16.77 -1.24
CA LYS A 109 -33.99 16.98 -1.35
C LYS A 109 -33.16 15.87 -0.68
N ASP A 110 -33.80 14.92 -0.01
CA ASP A 110 -33.18 14.04 1.00
C ASP A 110 -33.14 12.55 0.60
N ASP A 111 -33.60 12.17 -0.60
CA ASP A 111 -33.53 10.76 -1.03
C ASP A 111 -32.16 10.42 -1.66
N PRO A 112 -31.51 9.31 -1.25
CA PRO A 112 -30.22 8.89 -1.80
C PRO A 112 -30.32 8.58 -3.29
N VAL A 113 -29.48 9.22 -4.11
CA VAL A 113 -29.47 9.05 -5.57
C VAL A 113 -28.55 7.90 -5.98
N TRP A 114 -29.14 6.85 -6.55
CA TRP A 114 -28.40 5.71 -7.09
C TRP A 114 -28.20 5.89 -8.59
N ARG A 115 -26.94 5.97 -9.02
CA ARG A 115 -26.57 6.16 -10.43
C ARG A 115 -26.31 4.80 -11.08
N TYR A 116 -26.83 4.58 -12.28
CA TYR A 116 -26.51 3.37 -13.02
C TYR A 116 -25.01 3.25 -13.28
N ASP A 117 -24.48 2.06 -13.07
CA ASP A 117 -23.09 1.71 -13.32
C ASP A 117 -22.99 0.70 -14.46
N PRO A 118 -22.49 1.12 -15.63
CA PRO A 118 -22.36 0.25 -16.80
C PRO A 118 -21.30 -0.84 -16.65
N LYS A 119 -20.50 -0.84 -15.57
CA LYS A 119 -19.48 -1.86 -15.33
C LYS A 119 -20.00 -3.11 -14.62
N GLY A 120 -21.22 -3.07 -14.09
CA GLY A 120 -21.87 -4.24 -13.51
C GLY A 120 -22.56 -5.13 -14.55
N PRO A 121 -23.18 -6.25 -14.12
CA PRO A 121 -23.27 -6.74 -12.75
C PRO A 121 -21.94 -7.27 -12.21
N TYR A 122 -21.66 -7.01 -10.93
CA TYR A 122 -20.46 -7.50 -10.28
C TYR A 122 -20.65 -8.92 -9.74
N ASN A 123 -19.73 -9.83 -10.07
CA ASN A 123 -19.65 -11.13 -9.40
C ASN A 123 -18.96 -10.97 -8.04
N VAL A 124 -19.76 -10.76 -6.99
CA VAL A 124 -19.28 -10.47 -5.63
C VAL A 124 -18.40 -11.61 -5.11
N GLU A 125 -18.77 -12.86 -5.35
CA GLU A 125 -17.97 -14.02 -4.93
C GLU A 125 -16.59 -14.03 -5.58
N GLN A 126 -16.52 -13.79 -6.89
CA GLN A 126 -15.25 -13.72 -7.62
C GLN A 126 -14.39 -12.55 -7.13
N MET A 127 -14.99 -11.38 -6.87
CA MET A 127 -14.26 -10.23 -6.33
C MET A 127 -13.70 -10.50 -4.94
N LEU A 128 -14.44 -11.21 -4.07
CA LEU A 128 -13.98 -11.61 -2.75
C LEU A 128 -12.84 -12.64 -2.82
N LYS A 129 -12.95 -13.63 -3.72
CA LYS A 129 -11.86 -14.59 -3.99
C LYS A 129 -10.59 -13.89 -4.46
N GLU A 130 -10.72 -12.96 -5.39
CA GLU A 130 -9.59 -12.19 -5.91
C GLU A 130 -8.96 -11.28 -4.85
N GLN A 131 -9.77 -10.66 -4.00
CA GLN A 131 -9.30 -9.90 -2.85
C GLN A 131 -8.54 -10.77 -1.84
N ALA A 132 -9.05 -11.97 -1.54
CA ALA A 132 -8.40 -12.92 -0.64
C ALA A 132 -7.05 -13.39 -1.21
N ARG A 133 -7.02 -13.77 -2.49
CA ARG A 133 -5.78 -14.15 -3.20
C ARG A 133 -4.72 -13.06 -3.11
N LYS A 134 -5.07 -11.80 -3.39
CA LYS A 134 -4.13 -10.67 -3.30
C LYS A 134 -3.60 -10.45 -1.87
N ARG A 135 -4.43 -10.66 -0.86
CA ARG A 135 -4.01 -10.54 0.55
C ARG A 135 -3.06 -11.67 0.95
N GLU A 136 -3.34 -12.89 0.50
CA GLU A 136 -2.48 -14.05 0.72
C GLU A 136 -1.13 -13.87 0.02
N GLU A 137 -1.11 -13.42 -1.23
CA GLU A 137 0.13 -13.12 -1.96
C GLU A 137 0.96 -12.02 -1.28
N ALA A 138 0.30 -10.96 -0.81
CA ALA A 138 0.98 -9.89 -0.07
C ALA A 138 1.58 -10.41 1.24
N LEU A 139 0.83 -11.24 1.98
CA LEU A 139 1.30 -11.84 3.23
C LEU A 139 2.48 -12.80 2.98
N ASN A 140 2.38 -13.65 1.95
CA ASN A 140 3.45 -14.58 1.60
C ASN A 140 4.73 -13.83 1.19
N ALA A 141 4.61 -12.76 0.41
CA ALA A 141 5.76 -11.93 0.06
C ALA A 141 6.38 -11.21 1.28
N GLU A 142 5.56 -10.79 2.24
CA GLU A 142 6.04 -10.21 3.50
C GLU A 142 6.74 -11.26 4.37
N MET A 143 6.17 -12.46 4.50
CA MET A 143 6.78 -13.57 5.22
C MET A 143 8.10 -14.01 4.60
N GLU A 144 8.21 -14.04 3.27
CA GLU A 144 9.45 -14.36 2.58
C GLU A 144 10.54 -13.33 2.88
N LYS A 145 10.19 -12.02 2.85
CA LYS A 145 11.12 -10.95 3.23
C LYS A 145 11.60 -11.09 4.67
N ILE A 146 10.68 -11.34 5.61
CA ILE A 146 11.02 -11.56 7.02
C ILE A 146 11.95 -12.78 7.17
N GLY A 147 11.67 -13.87 6.45
CA GLY A 147 12.52 -15.06 6.43
C GLY A 147 13.93 -14.77 5.91
N GLN A 148 14.06 -14.04 4.80
CA GLN A 148 15.35 -13.64 4.24
C GLN A 148 16.13 -12.72 5.18
N GLU A 149 15.47 -11.75 5.82
CA GLU A 149 16.10 -10.86 6.81
C GLU A 149 16.58 -11.61 8.05
N ALA A 150 15.78 -12.56 8.54
CA ALA A 150 16.17 -13.42 9.66
C ALA A 150 17.38 -14.28 9.33
N LEU A 151 17.43 -14.88 8.13
CA LEU A 151 18.59 -15.64 7.67
C LEU A 151 19.84 -14.77 7.57
N LYS A 152 19.74 -13.59 6.93
CA LYS A 152 20.85 -12.64 6.83
C LYS A 152 21.35 -12.22 8.21
N LYS A 153 20.46 -11.97 9.16
CA LYS A 153 20.82 -11.63 10.54
C LYS A 153 21.55 -12.79 11.22
N GLY A 154 21.05 -14.02 11.11
CA GLY A 154 21.69 -15.20 11.70
C GLY A 154 23.10 -15.45 11.15
N LEU A 155 23.30 -15.31 9.83
CA LEU A 155 24.62 -15.40 9.21
C LEU A 155 25.58 -14.33 9.75
N ARG A 156 25.06 -13.11 9.93
CA ARG A 156 25.83 -11.98 10.46
C ARG A 156 26.23 -12.16 11.92
N ASP A 157 25.37 -12.78 12.73
CA ASP A 157 25.67 -13.11 14.13
C ASP A 157 26.77 -14.20 14.24
N ILE A 158 26.75 -15.20 13.34
CA ILE A 158 27.84 -16.19 13.24
C ILE A 158 29.15 -15.49 12.88
N GLU A 159 29.13 -14.63 11.86
CA GLU A 159 30.32 -13.91 11.41
C GLU A 159 30.84 -12.94 12.47
N ALA A 160 29.95 -12.32 13.24
CA ALA A 160 30.30 -11.40 14.32
C ALA A 160 31.26 -12.04 15.31
N SER A 161 31.13 -13.33 15.61
CA SER A 161 32.01 -14.05 16.54
C SER A 161 33.51 -13.95 16.19
N LYS A 162 33.83 -13.76 14.90
CA LYS A 162 35.21 -13.63 14.39
C LYS A 162 35.80 -12.23 14.53
N LEU A 163 35.01 -11.23 14.95
CA LEU A 163 35.46 -9.84 15.07
C LEU A 163 36.41 -9.56 16.25
N ALA A 164 36.71 -10.56 17.09
CA ALA A 164 37.49 -10.39 18.33
C ALA A 164 38.79 -9.58 18.16
N LEU A 165 39.52 -9.78 17.05
CA LEU A 165 40.79 -9.07 16.79
C LEU A 165 40.59 -7.59 16.41
N TYR A 166 39.40 -7.25 15.92
CA TYR A 166 39.02 -5.93 15.43
C TYR A 166 38.24 -5.12 16.47
N GLU A 167 37.91 -5.71 17.63
CA GLU A 167 37.05 -5.06 18.63
C GLU A 167 37.61 -3.71 19.10
N GLY A 168 36.75 -2.70 19.11
CA GLY A 168 37.05 -1.34 19.54
C GLY A 168 36.41 -0.29 18.64
N ASP A 169 36.58 0.98 19.03
CA ASP A 169 36.16 2.10 18.21
C ASP A 169 37.34 2.64 17.39
N TRP A 170 37.09 2.87 16.12
CA TRP A 170 38.06 3.22 15.10
C TRP A 170 37.70 4.60 14.53
N VAL A 171 38.69 5.49 14.45
CA VAL A 171 38.49 6.84 13.90
C VAL A 171 39.17 6.92 12.54
N TYR A 172 38.41 7.33 11.52
CA TYR A 172 38.94 7.56 10.18
C TYR A 172 39.95 8.71 10.21
N GLN A 173 41.15 8.47 9.68
CA GLN A 173 42.17 9.49 9.50
C GLN A 173 41.86 10.29 8.25
N ARG A 174 41.48 11.56 8.44
CA ARG A 174 41.10 12.47 7.38
C ARG A 174 42.30 12.72 6.47
N THR A 175 42.02 12.75 5.17
CA THR A 175 43.00 13.06 4.12
C THR A 175 42.84 14.48 3.60
N THR A 176 41.65 15.08 3.77
CA THR A 176 41.36 16.46 3.37
C THR A 176 40.56 17.20 4.43
N LYS A 177 40.65 18.55 4.43
CA LYS A 177 39.83 19.43 5.29
C LYS A 177 38.33 19.32 5.07
N LYS A 178 37.90 18.73 3.94
CA LYS A 178 36.48 18.52 3.61
C LYS A 178 35.94 17.20 4.13
N ASP A 179 36.82 16.31 4.59
CA ASP A 179 36.39 15.00 5.09
C ASP A 179 35.63 15.19 6.41
N TYR A 180 34.56 14.41 6.57
CA TYR A 180 33.80 14.34 7.83
C TYR A 180 34.61 13.67 8.92
N LEU A 181 34.20 13.87 10.18
CA LEU A 181 34.62 12.99 11.25
C LEU A 181 33.83 11.68 11.14
N ILE A 182 34.51 10.56 11.00
CA ILE A 182 33.88 9.25 10.87
C ILE A 182 34.43 8.32 11.96
N ILE A 183 33.51 7.71 12.71
CA ILE A 183 33.81 6.77 13.78
C ILE A 183 33.16 5.44 13.43
N MET A 184 33.91 4.36 13.54
CA MET A 184 33.44 3.01 13.32
C MET A 184 33.61 2.19 14.61
N GLY A 185 32.51 1.72 15.18
CA GLY A 185 32.54 0.76 16.29
C GLY A 185 32.48 -0.65 15.74
N VAL A 186 33.45 -1.49 16.14
CA VAL A 186 33.48 -2.92 15.80
C VAL A 186 33.39 -3.70 17.10
N TRP A 187 32.31 -4.44 17.29
CA TRP A 187 32.06 -5.20 18.51
C TRP A 187 31.33 -6.51 18.19
N ARG A 188 31.62 -7.63 18.86
CA ARG A 188 30.89 -8.90 18.58
C ARG A 188 29.39 -8.78 18.80
N LYS A 189 28.98 -8.07 19.86
CA LYS A 189 27.57 -7.94 20.25
C LYS A 189 26.84 -6.89 19.42
N GLU A 190 27.50 -5.78 19.12
CA GLU A 190 26.90 -4.66 18.40
C GLU A 190 27.26 -4.59 16.91
N GLN A 191 28.06 -5.55 16.44
CA GLN A 191 28.57 -5.68 15.08
C GLN A 191 29.34 -4.42 14.63
N VAL A 192 29.46 -4.21 13.32
CA VAL A 192 30.08 -3.02 12.75
C VAL A 192 29.04 -1.90 12.61
N ARG A 193 29.33 -0.75 13.21
CA ARG A 193 28.50 0.47 13.14
C ARG A 193 29.36 1.65 12.77
N VAL A 194 28.88 2.50 11.88
CA VAL A 194 29.60 3.68 11.42
C VAL A 194 28.75 4.92 11.67
N TRP A 195 29.34 5.92 12.28
CA TRP A 195 28.75 7.23 12.52
C TRP A 195 29.55 8.30 11.79
N SER A 196 28.86 9.26 11.20
CA SER A 196 29.47 10.39 10.51
C SER A 196 28.99 11.70 11.10
N PHE A 197 29.91 12.64 11.29
CA PHE A 197 29.67 13.95 11.88
C PHE A 197 30.37 15.05 11.08
N ASP A 198 29.81 16.25 11.09
CA ASP A 198 30.56 17.44 10.68
C ASP A 198 31.81 17.61 11.55
N PHE A 199 32.96 17.84 10.93
CA PHE A 199 34.21 17.94 11.68
C PHE A 199 34.17 19.09 12.70
N ASP A 200 33.75 20.29 12.28
CA ASP A 200 33.82 21.50 13.11
C ASP A 200 32.65 21.69 14.09
N SER A 201 31.43 21.29 13.72
CA SER A 201 30.27 21.41 14.62
C SER A 201 29.99 20.15 15.43
N PHE A 202 30.47 18.99 14.97
CA PHE A 202 30.13 17.67 15.52
C PHE A 202 28.65 17.29 15.34
N ASP A 203 27.94 17.98 14.42
CA ASP A 203 26.54 17.65 14.12
C ASP A 203 26.46 16.30 13.41
N SER A 204 25.49 15.48 13.81
CA SER A 204 25.31 14.15 13.24
C SER A 204 24.84 14.24 11.79
N ARG A 205 25.57 13.57 10.89
CA ARG A 205 25.23 13.44 9.47
C ARG A 205 24.52 12.13 9.16
N GLY A 206 24.80 11.08 9.92
CA GLY A 206 24.16 9.79 9.72
C GLY A 206 24.80 8.65 10.49
N LYS A 207 24.10 7.52 10.50
CA LYS A 207 24.51 6.26 11.08
C LYS A 207 24.25 5.13 10.09
N LYS A 208 25.23 4.23 9.93
CA LYS A 208 25.15 3.05 9.07
C LYS A 208 25.53 1.79 9.84
N THR A 209 25.03 0.65 9.39
CA THR A 209 25.35 -0.67 9.94
C THR A 209 25.85 -1.56 8.80
N PRO A 210 27.04 -1.31 8.25
CA PRO A 210 27.53 -1.97 7.03
C PRO A 210 27.68 -3.48 7.23
N GLY A 211 27.47 -4.25 6.17
CA GLY A 211 27.84 -5.67 6.14
C GLY A 211 29.34 -5.85 6.39
N PHE A 212 29.72 -7.02 6.90
CA PHE A 212 31.10 -7.35 7.16
C PHE A 212 31.36 -8.85 7.02
N GLU A 213 32.62 -9.19 6.76
CA GLU A 213 33.13 -10.56 6.65
C GLU A 213 34.58 -10.60 7.14
N VAL A 214 34.90 -11.54 8.03
CA VAL A 214 36.28 -11.77 8.49
C VAL A 214 36.87 -12.90 7.67
N THR A 215 37.88 -12.56 6.88
CA THR A 215 38.61 -13.48 6.01
C THR A 215 40.03 -13.72 6.55
N ASP A 216 40.73 -14.71 6.01
CA ASP A 216 42.12 -15.00 6.40
C ASP A 216 43.09 -13.83 6.14
N ILE A 217 42.74 -12.93 5.21
CA ILE A 217 43.58 -11.80 4.81
C ILE A 217 43.14 -10.46 5.42
N GLY A 218 42.00 -10.40 6.11
CA GLY A 218 41.51 -9.17 6.70
C GLY A 218 39.99 -9.09 6.89
N LEU A 219 39.53 -7.92 7.33
CA LEU A 219 38.13 -7.60 7.57
C LEU A 219 37.56 -6.86 6.35
N ARG A 220 36.54 -7.44 5.72
CA ARG A 220 35.78 -6.78 4.67
C ARG A 220 34.61 -6.02 5.28
N ILE A 221 34.40 -4.78 4.87
CA ILE A 221 33.31 -3.92 5.37
C ILE A 221 32.68 -3.17 4.19
N GLY A 222 31.36 -3.10 4.15
CA GLY A 222 30.64 -2.31 3.16
C GLY A 222 29.21 -2.77 2.96
N ASP A 223 28.62 -2.34 1.85
CA ASP A 223 27.29 -2.81 1.43
C ASP A 223 27.45 -3.97 0.44
N ASP A 224 26.41 -4.80 0.23
CA ASP A 224 26.45 -6.01 -0.61
C ASP A 224 27.07 -5.78 -2.02
N SER A 225 26.97 -4.56 -2.55
CA SER A 225 27.54 -4.19 -3.86
C SER A 225 28.99 -3.66 -3.83
N LYS A 226 29.50 -3.24 -2.67
CA LYS A 226 30.82 -2.59 -2.49
C LYS A 226 31.36 -2.89 -1.09
N MET A 227 32.06 -4.01 -0.97
CA MET A 227 32.80 -4.42 0.22
C MET A 227 34.28 -4.10 0.03
N HIS A 228 34.86 -3.36 0.97
CA HIS A 228 36.28 -2.99 0.98
C HIS A 228 37.07 -3.86 1.95
N LEU A 229 38.27 -4.29 1.55
CA LEU A 229 39.16 -5.10 2.39
C LEU A 229 40.05 -4.22 3.26
N TYR A 230 39.98 -4.40 4.58
CA TYR A 230 40.83 -3.74 5.56
C TYR A 230 41.79 -4.74 6.22
N THR A 231 43.07 -4.42 6.21
CA THR A 231 44.10 -5.17 6.93
C THR A 231 44.44 -4.47 8.24
N LEU A 232 44.70 -5.28 9.27
CA LEU A 232 45.07 -4.80 10.59
C LEU A 232 46.61 -4.78 10.72
N SER A 233 47.15 -3.67 11.21
CA SER A 233 48.58 -3.55 11.52
C SER A 233 49.01 -4.54 12.61
N ALA A 234 50.31 -4.88 12.65
CA ALA A 234 50.84 -5.83 13.62
C ALA A 234 50.62 -5.41 15.09
N ASP A 235 50.64 -4.10 15.37
CA ASP A 235 50.35 -3.53 16.69
C ASP A 235 48.85 -3.42 17.00
N LYS A 236 47.98 -3.82 16.06
CA LYS A 236 46.52 -3.79 16.13
C LYS A 236 45.93 -2.39 16.34
N LYS A 237 46.65 -1.34 15.96
CA LYS A 237 46.22 0.06 16.12
C LYS A 237 45.73 0.72 14.85
N ILE A 238 46.02 0.16 13.68
CA ILE A 238 45.68 0.78 12.39
C ILE A 238 44.95 -0.24 11.50
N LEU A 239 43.80 0.14 10.96
CA LEU A 239 43.18 -0.54 9.82
C LEU A 239 43.46 0.24 8.55
N THR A 240 43.92 -0.45 7.51
CA THR A 240 44.21 0.17 6.20
C THR A 240 43.40 -0.51 5.12
N CYS A 241 42.66 0.28 4.34
CA CYS A 241 41.95 -0.23 3.18
C CYS A 241 42.94 -0.60 2.06
N GLN A 242 42.80 -1.80 1.51
CA GLN A 242 43.68 -2.34 0.47
C GLN A 242 43.17 -2.07 -0.95
N ASP A 243 41.85 -1.96 -1.12
CA ASP A 243 41.19 -1.87 -2.42
C ASP A 243 40.38 -0.57 -2.61
N CYS A 244 40.51 0.38 -1.68
CA CYS A 244 39.89 1.70 -1.80
C CYS A 244 40.64 2.55 -2.84
N ALA A 245 39.88 3.27 -3.67
CA ALA A 245 40.44 4.18 -4.67
C ALA A 245 41.25 5.33 -4.03
N LYS A 246 40.96 5.67 -2.78
CA LYS A 246 41.74 6.57 -1.95
C LYS A 246 42.32 5.79 -0.77
N PRO A 247 43.56 6.07 -0.34
CA PRO A 247 44.11 5.48 0.87
C PRO A 247 43.23 5.81 2.08
N GLU A 248 42.50 4.83 2.59
CA GLU A 248 41.74 4.97 3.82
C GLU A 248 42.49 4.32 4.97
N ARG A 249 42.64 5.04 6.07
CA ARG A 249 43.25 4.55 7.30
C ARG A 249 42.36 4.87 8.49
N TRP A 250 42.31 3.94 9.43
CA TRP A 250 41.56 4.09 10.66
C TRP A 250 42.47 3.83 11.85
N SER A 251 42.42 4.72 12.84
CA SER A 251 43.16 4.58 14.09
C SER A 251 42.27 4.05 15.19
N LYS A 252 42.76 3.05 15.93
CA LYS A 252 42.07 2.51 17.10
C LYS A 252 42.10 3.51 18.23
N SER A 253 40.95 3.81 18.80
CA SER A 253 40.82 4.67 19.97
C SER A 253 41.32 3.98 21.25
N ASP A 254 41.70 4.80 22.21
CA ASP A 254 42.02 4.35 23.57
C ASP A 254 40.72 3.97 24.27
N PRO A 255 40.54 2.72 24.73
CA PRO A 255 39.32 2.29 25.42
C PRO A 255 39.05 3.05 26.73
N LYS A 256 40.03 3.78 27.27
CA LYS A 256 39.87 4.63 28.45
C LYS A 256 39.39 6.04 28.13
N LYS A 257 39.33 6.42 26.85
CA LYS A 257 38.89 7.74 26.40
C LYS A 257 37.60 7.59 25.61
N GLU A 258 36.63 8.44 25.92
CA GLU A 258 35.38 8.44 25.17
C GLU A 258 35.51 9.26 23.89
N LEU A 259 35.04 8.72 22.76
CA LEU A 259 34.92 9.48 21.51
C LEU A 259 33.75 10.49 21.51
N SER A 260 32.99 10.54 22.60
CA SER A 260 32.06 11.64 22.89
C SER A 260 32.81 12.96 23.16
N ASP A 261 34.09 12.88 23.60
CA ASP A 261 34.99 14.01 23.67
C ASP A 261 35.38 14.48 22.26
N ARG A 262 34.80 15.62 21.88
CA ARG A 262 35.00 16.24 20.57
C ARG A 262 36.45 16.57 20.30
N HIS A 263 37.22 16.96 21.33
CA HIS A 263 38.63 17.30 21.16
C HIS A 263 39.42 16.04 20.80
N TYR A 264 39.23 14.98 21.59
CA TYR A 264 39.93 13.71 21.37
C TYR A 264 39.59 13.07 20.01
N ALA A 265 38.30 13.01 19.64
CA ALA A 265 37.90 12.43 18.36
C ALA A 265 38.47 13.22 17.15
N ARG A 266 38.55 14.55 17.24
CA ARG A 266 39.18 15.40 16.21
C ARG A 266 40.69 15.22 16.14
N GLU A 267 41.36 15.17 17.28
CA GLU A 267 42.80 14.93 17.37
C GLU A 267 43.16 13.60 16.68
N MET A 268 42.39 12.55 16.96
CA MET A 268 42.54 11.24 16.33
C MET A 268 42.30 11.26 14.81
N ALA A 269 41.27 11.97 14.37
CA ALA A 269 40.93 12.07 12.95
C ALA A 269 41.96 12.88 12.15
N GLY A 270 42.73 13.75 12.81
CA GLY A 270 43.71 14.61 12.16
C GLY A 270 43.09 15.81 11.45
N ASN A 271 43.91 16.85 11.27
CA ASN A 271 43.54 18.08 10.57
C ASN A 271 44.54 18.35 9.43
N PRO A 272 44.43 17.62 8.30
CA PRO A 272 45.29 17.80 7.13
C PRO A 272 45.16 19.18 6.47
#